data_AF-A0A819TEV4-F1
#
_entry.id   AF-A0A819TEV4-F1
#
_cell.length_a   1.000
_cell.length_b   1.000
_cell.length_c   1.000
_cell.angle_alpha   90.00
_cell.angle_beta   90.00
_cell.angle_gamma   90.00
#
_symmetry.space_group_name_H-M   'P 1'
#
loop_
_entity.id
_entity.type
_entity.pdbx_description
1 polymer ?
#
loop_
_entity_poly.entity_id
_entity_poly.type
_entity_poly.pdbx_seq_one_letter_code
_entity_poly.pdbx_strand_id
1 'polypeptide(L)'
;MVSLNPQNNRSGGAMSFADRSIPENDQIISENTPLISGIEQNSRQIRTAPFIIIHILLMIIFEMVIVLFPFLCYDKKISKICDQHSPYNICLYIHVGVYIVSVVFDRLYHYHQNLSRNDGYLDFYRRTRNLRRTPLIIISAGNAILVAMIKLLEDYQTSILPLQPWHFLAILTTIEVVFILSVLSWYLVMTIKFNKQRNLPDAALDDLLSTFVPLQGSTNEIGFRDQTYAENVLEKQADLIRYLRDRNDQLAHFVHRVKQQVNIEQISTNLI
;
A
#
# COMPACT_ATOMS: atom_id res chain seq x y z
N MET A 1 -3.44 59.64 -70.10
CA MET A 1 -4.68 60.03 -69.42
C MET A 1 -4.53 59.69 -67.95
N VAL A 2 -4.72 60.70 -67.10
CA VAL A 2 -5.29 60.67 -65.73
C VAL A 2 -4.66 59.73 -64.68
N SER A 3 -3.98 60.35 -63.71
CA SER A 3 -3.69 59.87 -62.36
C SER A 3 -4.97 59.59 -61.57
N LEU A 4 -5.00 58.50 -60.80
CA LEU A 4 -5.69 58.45 -59.50
C LEU A 4 -4.99 57.45 -58.56
N ASN A 5 -4.19 57.99 -57.64
CA ASN A 5 -3.99 57.40 -56.32
C ASN A 5 -5.08 57.96 -55.40
N PRO A 6 -5.68 57.14 -54.52
CA PRO A 6 -5.97 57.64 -53.19
C PRO A 6 -5.44 56.72 -52.09
N GLN A 7 -4.74 57.38 -51.16
CA GLN A 7 -4.48 56.95 -49.80
C GLN A 7 -5.69 56.24 -49.17
N ASN A 8 -5.43 55.16 -48.43
CA ASN A 8 -6.12 55.00 -47.15
C ASN A 8 -5.17 54.45 -46.08
N ASN A 9 -4.90 55.32 -45.12
CA ASN A 9 -4.19 55.05 -43.88
C ASN A 9 -5.00 54.09 -43.00
N ARG A 10 -4.36 53.03 -42.49
CA ARG A 10 -4.55 52.64 -41.09
C ARG A 10 -3.20 52.31 -40.45
N SER A 11 -2.93 53.12 -39.44
CA SER A 11 -1.84 53.15 -38.48
C SER A 11 -1.77 51.94 -37.56
N GLY A 12 -0.56 51.52 -37.22
CA GLY A 12 -0.24 50.66 -36.08
C GLY A 12 1.27 50.58 -35.92
N GLY A 13 1.86 51.59 -35.27
CA GLY A 13 3.27 51.95 -35.32
C GLY A 13 4.26 50.91 -34.77
N ALA A 14 5.31 50.68 -35.56
CA ALA A 14 6.60 50.19 -35.08
C ALA A 14 7.41 51.39 -34.57
N MET A 15 7.76 51.39 -33.28
CA MET A 15 8.62 52.40 -32.68
C MET A 15 10.02 51.81 -32.53
N SER A 16 10.91 52.21 -33.45
CA SER A 16 12.34 52.07 -33.32
C SER A 16 12.86 53.23 -32.47
N PHE A 17 13.52 52.92 -31.34
CA PHE A 17 14.40 53.84 -30.62
C PHE A 17 15.69 53.05 -30.35
N ALA A 18 16.72 53.29 -31.16
CA ALA A 18 17.73 54.32 -30.96
C ALA A 18 18.81 53.87 -29.97
N ASP A 19 19.97 53.60 -30.54
CA ASP A 19 21.28 53.46 -29.90
C ASP A 19 21.44 54.42 -28.72
N ARG A 20 21.59 53.86 -27.52
CA ARG A 20 22.12 54.56 -26.34
C ARG A 20 23.12 53.66 -25.64
N SER A 21 24.38 53.97 -25.87
CA SER A 21 25.53 53.53 -25.09
C SER A 21 25.48 54.09 -23.66
N ILE A 22 25.24 53.25 -22.65
CA ILE A 22 25.51 53.50 -21.21
C ILE A 22 25.67 52.12 -20.51
N PRO A 23 26.35 52.02 -19.36
CA PRO A 23 27.76 51.71 -19.18
C PRO A 23 28.02 50.27 -18.70
N GLU A 24 29.28 49.87 -18.83
CA GLU A 24 29.91 48.64 -18.35
C GLU A 24 29.91 48.57 -16.82
N ASN A 25 28.80 48.16 -16.20
CA ASN A 25 28.76 47.59 -14.86
C ASN A 25 27.37 47.04 -14.57
N ASP A 26 27.16 45.78 -14.95
CA ASP A 26 26.24 44.85 -14.29
C ASP A 26 26.51 43.50 -14.96
N GLN A 27 27.55 42.82 -14.47
CA GLN A 27 27.73 41.41 -14.73
C GLN A 27 26.44 40.73 -14.28
N ILE A 28 25.61 40.34 -15.25
CA ILE A 28 24.57 39.35 -15.06
C ILE A 28 25.32 38.11 -14.55
N ILE A 29 25.29 37.94 -13.23
CA ILE A 29 25.66 36.70 -12.57
C ILE A 29 24.71 35.68 -13.18
N SER A 30 25.21 34.97 -14.20
CA SER A 30 24.68 33.69 -14.62
C SER A 30 24.96 32.74 -13.47
N GLU A 31 24.17 32.87 -12.41
CA GLU A 31 23.93 31.81 -11.46
C GLU A 31 23.13 30.75 -12.24
N ASN A 32 23.88 29.96 -13.02
CA ASN A 32 23.56 28.56 -13.20
C ASN A 32 23.70 27.91 -11.82
N THR A 33 22.77 28.22 -10.93
CA THR A 33 22.49 27.41 -9.76
C THR A 33 21.57 26.35 -10.34
N PRO A 34 22.07 25.15 -10.71
CA PRO A 34 21.14 24.06 -10.84
C PRO A 34 20.47 23.98 -9.47
N LEU A 35 19.18 24.31 -9.42
CA LEU A 35 18.28 23.87 -8.35
C LEU A 35 18.16 22.34 -8.49
N ILE A 36 19.29 21.63 -8.42
CA ILE A 36 19.37 20.35 -7.76
C ILE A 36 19.08 20.73 -6.32
N SER A 37 17.80 20.86 -6.00
CA SER A 37 17.37 20.44 -4.68
C SER A 37 18.02 19.09 -4.51
N GLY A 38 19.04 19.03 -3.65
CA GLY A 38 19.58 17.79 -3.15
C GLY A 38 18.44 17.12 -2.42
N ILE A 39 17.55 16.48 -3.16
CA ILE A 39 16.71 15.45 -2.64
C ILE A 39 17.77 14.38 -2.34
N GLU A 40 18.31 14.42 -1.13
CA GLU A 40 18.73 13.20 -0.47
C GLU A 40 17.51 12.28 -0.57
N GLN A 41 17.43 11.52 -1.67
CA GLN A 41 16.43 10.49 -1.89
C GLN A 41 16.84 9.35 -0.98
N ASN A 42 16.67 9.60 0.31
CA ASN A 42 16.97 8.67 1.35
C ASN A 42 15.95 7.55 1.16
N SER A 43 16.41 6.44 0.57
CA SER A 43 15.58 5.27 0.25
C SER A 43 14.87 4.85 1.54
N ARG A 44 13.61 5.25 1.70
CA ARG A 44 12.85 4.94 2.91
C ARG A 44 12.50 3.48 2.85
N GLN A 45 13.15 2.68 3.69
CA GLN A 45 12.87 1.27 3.82
C GLN A 45 11.40 1.08 4.23
N ILE A 46 10.72 0.14 3.59
CA ILE A 46 9.34 -0.18 3.91
C ILE A 46 9.35 -0.91 5.26
N ARG A 47 8.87 -0.23 6.32
CA ARG A 47 8.80 -0.75 7.70
C ARG A 47 7.71 -1.81 7.93
N THR A 48 7.16 -2.42 6.87
CA THR A 48 6.14 -3.48 6.97
C THR A 48 6.71 -4.85 7.31
N ALA A 49 8.00 -5.09 7.04
CA ALA A 49 8.70 -6.35 7.33
C ALA A 49 8.56 -6.85 8.79
N PRO A 50 8.80 -6.03 9.85
CA PRO A 50 8.65 -6.50 11.23
C PRO A 50 7.23 -6.97 11.56
N PHE A 51 6.20 -6.30 11.02
CA PHE A 51 4.81 -6.72 11.25
C PHE A 51 4.48 -8.06 10.59
N ILE A 52 5.06 -8.34 9.41
CA ILE A 52 4.92 -9.65 8.75
C ILE A 52 5.59 -10.74 9.57
N ILE A 53 6.79 -10.49 10.09
CA ILE A 53 7.53 -11.43 10.94
C ILE A 53 6.76 -11.74 12.23
N ILE A 54 6.23 -10.71 12.90
CA ILE A 54 5.42 -10.88 14.11
C ILE A 54 4.16 -11.70 13.80
N HIS A 55 3.48 -11.43 12.67
CA HIS A 55 2.32 -12.20 12.26
C HIS A 55 2.65 -13.68 12.03
N ILE A 56 3.73 -13.98 11.30
CA ILE A 56 4.20 -15.35 11.07
C ILE A 56 4.51 -16.06 12.40
N LEU A 57 5.26 -15.41 13.29
CA LEU A 57 5.62 -15.98 14.60
C LEU A 57 4.38 -16.28 15.44
N LEU A 58 3.42 -15.37 15.46
CA LEU A 58 2.17 -15.54 16.16
C LEU A 58 1.34 -16.70 15.59
N MET A 59 1.27 -16.85 14.26
CA MET A 59 0.59 -18.00 13.64
C MET A 59 1.25 -19.33 14.00
N ILE A 60 2.58 -19.39 14.05
CA ILE A 60 3.32 -20.59 14.48
C ILE A 60 3.01 -20.91 15.95
N ILE A 61 3.04 -19.91 16.84
CA ILE A 61 2.71 -20.11 18.26
C ILE A 61 1.31 -20.66 18.42
N PHE A 62 0.33 -20.07 17.73
CA PHE A 62 -1.05 -20.55 17.80
C PHE A 62 -1.20 -21.98 17.29
N GLU A 63 -0.55 -22.33 16.18
CA GLU A 63 -0.54 -23.70 15.67
C GLU A 63 0.05 -24.69 16.68
N MET A 64 1.19 -24.34 17.29
CA MET A 64 1.80 -25.16 18.33
C MET A 64 0.86 -25.36 19.53
N VAL A 65 0.13 -24.32 19.94
CA VAL A 65 -0.85 -24.44 21.03
C VAL A 65 -2.00 -25.36 20.61
N ILE A 66 -2.57 -25.20 19.41
CA ILE A 66 -3.69 -26.03 18.94
C ILE A 66 -3.30 -27.52 18.87
N VAL A 67 -2.08 -27.82 18.41
CA VAL A 67 -1.58 -29.19 18.30
C VAL A 67 -1.19 -29.76 19.67
N LEU A 68 -0.46 -29.02 20.50
CA LEU A 68 0.06 -29.53 21.77
C LEU A 68 -1.00 -29.61 22.88
N PHE A 69 -2.00 -28.73 22.87
CA PHE A 69 -2.98 -28.62 23.94
C PHE A 69 -3.76 -29.94 24.18
N PRO A 70 -4.28 -30.64 23.14
CA PRO A 70 -4.90 -31.95 23.31
C PRO A 70 -3.97 -33.02 23.90
N PHE A 71 -2.67 -33.02 23.55
CA PHE A 71 -1.71 -33.97 24.11
C PHE A 71 -1.42 -33.70 25.60
N LEU A 72 -1.29 -32.43 25.97
CA LEU A 72 -1.12 -32.01 27.38
C LEU A 72 -2.35 -32.37 28.23
N CYS A 73 -3.52 -32.35 27.60
CA CYS A 73 -4.79 -32.74 28.20
C CYS A 73 -4.86 -34.25 28.45
N TYR A 74 -4.41 -35.05 27.48
CA TYR A 74 -4.33 -36.51 27.59
C TYR A 74 -3.32 -36.98 28.64
N ASP A 75 -2.16 -36.32 28.74
CA ASP A 75 -1.09 -36.64 29.71
C ASP A 75 -1.43 -36.20 31.16
N LYS A 76 -2.68 -35.77 31.42
CA LYS A 76 -3.22 -35.32 32.72
C LYS A 76 -2.42 -34.23 33.46
N LYS A 77 -1.38 -33.66 32.85
CA LYS A 77 -0.58 -32.55 33.42
C LYS A 77 -1.41 -31.30 33.69
N ILE A 78 -2.44 -31.08 32.88
CA ILE A 78 -3.38 -29.94 33.00
C ILE A 78 -4.80 -30.45 33.30
N SER A 79 -4.94 -31.45 34.18
CA SER A 79 -6.23 -32.14 34.41
C SER A 79 -7.38 -31.17 34.73
N LYS A 80 -7.15 -30.15 35.58
CA LYS A 80 -8.21 -29.25 36.05
C LYS A 80 -8.92 -28.45 34.94
N ILE A 81 -8.19 -28.04 33.90
CA ILE A 81 -8.76 -27.25 32.78
C ILE A 81 -9.51 -28.19 31.81
N CYS A 82 -8.98 -29.40 31.64
CA CYS A 82 -9.53 -30.45 30.78
C CYS A 82 -10.76 -31.16 31.37
N ASP A 83 -10.85 -31.23 32.69
CA ASP A 83 -11.99 -31.82 33.39
C ASP A 83 -13.23 -30.93 33.29
N GLN A 84 -13.06 -29.62 33.11
CA GLN A 84 -14.14 -28.64 33.04
C GLN A 84 -14.64 -28.36 31.61
N HIS A 85 -13.77 -28.43 30.61
CA HIS A 85 -14.12 -28.19 29.20
C HIS A 85 -13.50 -29.23 28.29
N SER A 86 -14.28 -29.73 27.32
CA SER A 86 -13.76 -30.64 26.31
C SER A 86 -12.62 -29.95 25.52
N PRO A 87 -11.52 -30.67 25.21
CA PRO A 87 -10.39 -30.11 24.48
C PRO A 87 -10.81 -29.53 23.13
N TYR A 88 -11.86 -30.12 22.53
CA TYR A 88 -12.53 -29.64 21.34
C TYR A 88 -13.02 -28.19 21.44
N ASN A 89 -13.72 -27.82 22.52
CA ASN A 89 -14.24 -26.46 22.70
C ASN A 89 -13.10 -25.43 22.88
N ILE A 90 -12.02 -25.82 23.56
CA ILE A 90 -10.87 -24.94 23.78
C ILE A 90 -10.14 -24.68 22.45
N CYS A 91 -9.92 -25.72 21.64
CA CYS A 91 -9.34 -25.57 20.30
C CYS A 91 -10.20 -24.64 19.41
N LEU A 92 -11.52 -24.74 19.49
CA LEU A 92 -12.43 -23.82 18.80
C LEU A 92 -12.25 -22.36 19.23
N TYR A 93 -12.18 -22.08 20.54
CA TYR A 93 -11.96 -20.71 21.02
C TYR A 93 -10.61 -20.14 20.59
N ILE A 94 -9.57 -20.98 20.60
CA ILE A 94 -8.24 -20.56 20.12
C ILE A 94 -8.30 -20.25 18.62
N HIS A 95 -8.97 -21.08 17.83
CA HIS A 95 -9.14 -20.86 16.39
C HIS A 95 -9.88 -19.53 16.10
N VAL A 96 -10.95 -19.22 16.85
CA VAL A 96 -11.62 -17.92 16.77
C VAL A 96 -10.67 -16.78 17.14
N GLY A 97 -9.81 -16.97 18.14
CA GLY A 97 -8.74 -16.03 18.49
C GLY A 97 -7.78 -15.76 17.33
N VAL A 98 -7.34 -16.82 16.64
CA VAL A 98 -6.48 -16.70 15.44
C VAL A 98 -7.17 -15.86 14.38
N TYR A 99 -8.45 -16.13 14.10
CA TYR A 99 -9.24 -15.35 13.14
C TYR A 99 -9.28 -13.87 13.48
N ILE A 100 -9.56 -13.52 14.74
CA ILE A 100 -9.59 -12.11 15.19
C ILE A 100 -8.22 -11.46 14.99
N VAL A 101 -7.13 -12.15 15.37
CA VAL A 101 -5.78 -11.61 15.20
C VAL A 101 -5.45 -11.41 13.72
N SER A 102 -5.82 -12.35 12.85
CA SER A 102 -5.62 -12.21 11.39
C SER A 102 -6.37 -10.99 10.83
N VAL A 103 -7.59 -10.71 11.31
CA VAL A 103 -8.35 -9.51 10.93
C VAL A 103 -7.63 -8.23 11.39
N VAL A 104 -7.07 -8.21 12.60
CA VAL A 104 -6.29 -7.06 13.11
C VAL A 104 -5.06 -6.82 12.22
N PHE A 105 -4.33 -7.87 11.85
CA PHE A 105 -3.18 -7.73 10.95
C PHE A 105 -3.57 -7.23 9.56
N ASP A 106 -4.71 -7.68 9.00
CA ASP A 106 -5.22 -7.14 7.73
C ASP A 106 -5.45 -5.62 7.81
N ARG A 107 -6.05 -5.14 8.91
CA ARG A 107 -6.23 -3.69 9.15
C ARG A 107 -4.90 -2.95 9.30
N LEU A 108 -3.95 -3.51 10.06
CA LEU A 108 -2.62 -2.92 10.23
C LEU A 108 -1.88 -2.81 8.89
N TYR A 109 -1.94 -3.86 8.07
CA TYR A 109 -1.33 -3.81 6.75
C TYR A 109 -2.02 -2.80 5.83
N HIS A 110 -3.35 -2.68 5.91
CA HIS A 110 -4.10 -1.65 5.18
C HIS A 110 -3.66 -0.24 5.58
N TYR A 111 -3.48 0.03 6.87
CA TYR A 111 -3.01 1.32 7.38
C TYR A 111 -1.58 1.64 6.91
N HIS A 112 -0.63 0.72 7.13
CA HIS A 112 0.76 0.92 6.71
C HIS A 112 0.91 1.06 5.20
N GLN A 113 0.03 0.44 4.42
CA GLN A 113 0.03 0.61 2.98
C GLN A 113 -0.43 1.99 2.55
N ASN A 114 -1.43 2.57 3.21
CA ASN A 114 -1.85 3.93 2.87
C ASN A 114 -0.70 4.92 3.12
N LEU A 115 0.11 4.66 4.15
CA LEU A 115 1.35 5.38 4.39
C LEU A 115 2.39 5.15 3.26
N SER A 116 2.64 3.89 2.88
CA SER A 116 3.58 3.57 1.79
C SER A 116 3.14 4.09 0.41
N ARG A 117 1.83 4.23 0.17
CA ARG A 117 1.27 4.86 -1.04
C ARG A 117 1.56 6.36 -1.05
N ASN A 118 1.52 7.01 0.10
CA ASN A 118 1.88 8.43 0.22
C ASN A 118 3.37 8.68 0.00
N ASP A 119 4.21 7.66 0.24
CA ASP A 119 5.66 7.69 0.00
C ASP A 119 6.05 7.43 -1.47
N GLY A 120 5.10 7.12 -2.36
CA GLY A 120 5.34 7.02 -3.82
C GLY A 120 5.75 5.63 -4.35
N TYR A 121 5.55 4.55 -3.58
CA TYR A 121 5.85 3.16 -4.02
C TYR A 121 4.60 2.46 -4.61
N LEU A 122 4.21 2.85 -5.81
CA LEU A 122 2.98 2.39 -6.49
C LEU A 122 3.14 1.00 -7.12
N ASP A 123 4.30 0.66 -7.69
CA ASP A 123 4.50 -0.64 -8.34
C ASP A 123 4.61 -1.78 -7.32
N PHE A 124 5.30 -1.52 -6.20
CA PHE A 124 5.31 -2.44 -5.06
C PHE A 124 3.90 -2.63 -4.48
N TYR A 125 3.12 -1.55 -4.37
CA TYR A 125 1.73 -1.58 -3.92
C TYR A 125 0.86 -2.50 -4.80
N ARG A 126 0.93 -2.37 -6.13
CA ARG A 126 0.10 -3.17 -7.04
C ARG A 126 0.44 -4.66 -6.92
N ARG A 127 1.73 -5.00 -6.88
CA ARG A 127 2.18 -6.40 -6.84
C ARG A 127 1.87 -7.11 -5.52
N THR A 128 1.76 -6.38 -4.41
CA THR A 128 1.54 -6.96 -3.07
C THR A 128 0.10 -6.88 -2.57
N ARG A 129 -0.77 -6.11 -3.26
CA ARG A 129 -2.19 -5.93 -2.89
C ARG A 129 -2.96 -7.26 -2.80
N ASN A 130 -2.77 -8.16 -3.76
CA ASN A 130 -3.51 -9.43 -3.81
C ASN A 130 -2.97 -10.42 -2.77
N LEU A 131 -1.65 -10.57 -2.68
CA LEU A 131 -1.00 -11.48 -1.73
C LEU A 131 -1.35 -11.19 -0.27
N ARG A 132 -1.57 -9.91 0.07
CA ARG A 132 -1.97 -9.52 1.42
C ARG A 132 -3.40 -9.94 1.79
N ARG A 133 -4.33 -9.90 0.83
CA ARG A 133 -5.73 -10.26 1.08
C ARG A 133 -5.94 -11.77 1.16
N THR A 134 -5.03 -12.53 0.55
CA THR A 134 -5.11 -13.98 0.47
C THR A 134 -5.19 -14.67 1.84
N PRO A 135 -4.37 -14.35 2.86
CA PRO A 135 -4.50 -14.90 4.21
C PRO A 135 -5.91 -14.76 4.81
N LEU A 136 -6.52 -13.57 4.74
CA LEU A 136 -7.85 -13.33 5.30
C LEU A 136 -8.94 -14.10 4.54
N ILE A 137 -8.81 -14.22 3.22
CA ILE A 137 -9.74 -15.00 2.40
C ILE A 137 -9.62 -16.48 2.73
N ILE A 138 -8.39 -17.00 2.85
CA ILE A 138 -8.13 -18.40 3.22
C ILE A 138 -8.75 -18.69 4.59
N ILE A 139 -8.45 -17.85 5.59
CA ILE A 139 -8.95 -18.10 6.95
C ILE A 139 -10.47 -18.02 7.04
N SER A 140 -11.09 -17.13 6.25
CA SER A 140 -12.55 -17.02 6.20
C SER A 140 -13.20 -18.24 5.52
N ALA A 141 -12.56 -18.75 4.45
CA ALA A 141 -13.01 -19.95 3.77
C ALA A 141 -12.87 -21.20 4.66
N GLY A 142 -11.74 -21.34 5.37
CA GLY A 142 -11.56 -22.44 6.31
C GLY A 142 -12.54 -22.37 7.50
N ASN A 143 -12.88 -21.18 8.00
CA ASN A 143 -13.98 -21.02 8.96
C ASN A 143 -15.34 -21.52 8.43
N ALA A 144 -15.67 -21.24 7.17
CA ALA A 144 -16.90 -21.75 6.56
C ALA A 144 -16.91 -23.28 6.45
N ILE A 145 -15.77 -23.87 6.06
CA ILE A 145 -15.58 -25.33 6.01
C ILE A 145 -15.66 -25.92 7.42
N LEU A 146 -15.07 -25.27 8.42
CA LEU A 146 -15.07 -25.69 9.81
C LEU A 146 -16.50 -25.75 10.35
N VAL A 147 -17.33 -24.72 10.14
CA VAL A 147 -18.75 -24.74 10.54
C VAL A 147 -19.52 -25.89 9.88
N ALA A 148 -19.30 -26.12 8.58
CA ALA A 148 -19.92 -27.25 7.88
C ALA A 148 -19.48 -28.60 8.46
N MET A 149 -18.18 -28.76 8.74
CA MET A 149 -17.62 -29.97 9.34
C MET A 149 -18.16 -30.23 10.74
N ILE A 150 -18.31 -29.20 11.57
CA ILE A 150 -18.91 -29.33 12.91
C ILE A 150 -20.33 -29.89 12.82
N LYS A 151 -21.14 -29.40 11.87
CA LYS A 151 -22.50 -29.90 11.65
C LYS A 151 -22.54 -31.32 11.11
N LEU A 152 -21.69 -31.66 10.16
CA LEU A 152 -21.57 -33.04 9.67
C LEU A 152 -21.16 -34.00 10.79
N LEU A 153 -20.30 -33.56 11.71
CA LEU A 153 -19.81 -34.39 12.80
C LEU A 153 -20.86 -34.62 13.90
N GLU A 154 -21.75 -33.65 14.12
CA GLU A 154 -22.93 -33.76 14.98
C GLU A 154 -23.96 -34.74 14.38
N ASP A 155 -24.23 -34.65 13.07
CA ASP A 155 -25.22 -35.48 12.39
C ASP A 155 -24.76 -36.95 12.21
N TYR A 156 -23.45 -37.21 12.03
CA TYR A 156 -22.89 -38.54 11.72
C TYR A 156 -22.11 -39.20 12.87
N GLN A 157 -22.39 -38.80 14.12
CA GLN A 157 -21.61 -39.06 15.34
C GLN A 157 -21.28 -40.55 15.66
N THR A 158 -21.73 -41.53 14.86
CA THR A 158 -21.65 -42.96 15.21
C THR A 158 -21.14 -43.94 14.15
N SER A 159 -20.88 -43.55 12.89
CA SER A 159 -20.82 -44.59 11.83
C SER A 159 -19.57 -44.66 10.93
N ILE A 160 -18.69 -43.66 10.85
CA ILE A 160 -17.78 -43.59 9.69
C ILE A 160 -16.27 -43.68 10.03
N LEU A 161 -15.76 -43.18 11.16
CA LEU A 161 -14.33 -43.27 11.50
C LEU A 161 -14.03 -43.42 13.00
N PRO A 162 -12.95 -44.14 13.38
CA PRO A 162 -12.49 -44.26 14.78
C PRO A 162 -11.78 -43.00 15.32
N LEU A 163 -11.75 -41.90 14.57
CA LEU A 163 -11.06 -40.67 14.95
C LEU A 163 -11.94 -39.80 15.86
N GLN A 164 -11.36 -39.30 16.94
CA GLN A 164 -12.02 -38.33 17.82
C GLN A 164 -12.26 -37.00 17.09
N PRO A 165 -13.38 -36.31 17.38
CA PRO A 165 -13.77 -35.04 16.74
C PRO A 165 -12.68 -33.95 16.68
N TRP A 166 -11.84 -33.85 17.71
CA TRP A 166 -10.80 -32.83 17.77
C TRP A 166 -9.69 -33.02 16.74
N HIS A 167 -9.44 -34.27 16.28
CA HIS A 167 -8.43 -34.53 15.26
C HIS A 167 -8.80 -33.88 13.92
N PHE A 168 -10.08 -33.90 13.54
CA PHE A 168 -10.55 -33.25 12.32
C PHE A 168 -10.34 -31.73 12.38
N LEU A 169 -10.62 -31.13 13.53
CA LEU A 169 -10.42 -29.71 13.77
C LEU A 169 -8.94 -29.32 13.70
N ALA A 170 -8.08 -30.12 14.34
CA ALA A 170 -6.63 -29.91 14.31
C ALA A 170 -6.08 -30.02 12.88
N ILE A 171 -6.39 -31.10 12.15
CA ILE A 171 -5.92 -31.32 10.77
C ILE A 171 -6.36 -30.18 9.84
N LEU A 172 -7.64 -29.78 9.90
CA LEU A 172 -8.16 -28.70 9.08
C LEU A 172 -7.43 -27.38 9.36
N THR A 173 -7.24 -27.05 10.65
CA THR A 173 -6.54 -25.83 11.07
C THR A 173 -5.08 -25.86 10.66
N THR A 174 -4.38 -26.99 10.81
CA THR A 174 -2.98 -27.14 10.39
C THR A 174 -2.82 -26.89 8.89
N ILE A 175 -3.69 -27.47 8.07
CA ILE A 175 -3.66 -27.27 6.61
C ILE A 175 -3.84 -25.80 6.27
N GLU A 176 -4.84 -25.15 6.88
CA GLU A 176 -5.12 -23.73 6.67
C GLU A 176 -3.93 -22.84 7.06
N VAL A 177 -3.33 -23.07 8.24
CA VAL A 177 -2.16 -22.31 8.71
C VAL A 177 -0.96 -22.52 7.79
N VAL A 178 -0.71 -23.74 7.30
CA VAL A 178 0.39 -24.01 6.36
C VAL A 178 0.22 -23.22 5.06
N PHE A 179 -0.98 -23.15 4.50
CA PHE A 179 -1.26 -22.32 3.31
C PHE A 179 -1.03 -20.84 3.59
N ILE A 180 -1.51 -20.34 4.73
CA ILE A 180 -1.34 -18.94 5.13
C ILE A 180 0.16 -18.61 5.31
N LEU A 181 0.91 -19.46 6.03
CA LEU A 181 2.34 -19.28 6.26
C LEU A 181 3.14 -19.27 4.95
N SER A 182 2.78 -20.12 3.99
CA SER A 182 3.42 -20.15 2.67
C SER A 182 3.25 -18.83 1.93
N VAL A 183 2.02 -18.28 1.92
CA VAL A 183 1.72 -16.98 1.29
C VAL A 183 2.42 -15.82 2.01
N LEU A 184 2.39 -15.81 3.35
CA LEU A 184 3.06 -14.77 4.15
C LEU A 184 4.59 -14.81 3.98
N SER A 185 5.18 -16.01 3.91
CA SER A 185 6.61 -16.18 3.68
C SER A 185 7.02 -15.66 2.30
N TRP A 186 6.24 -15.96 1.26
CA TRP A 186 6.46 -15.40 -0.06
C TRP A 186 6.39 -13.86 -0.06
N TYR A 187 5.38 -13.30 0.62
CA TYR A 187 5.25 -11.85 0.78
C TYR A 187 6.44 -11.23 1.53
N LEU A 188 6.94 -11.91 2.58
CA LEU A 188 8.12 -11.49 3.33
C LEU A 188 9.37 -11.47 2.43
N VAL A 189 9.61 -12.53 1.65
CA VAL A 189 10.74 -12.59 0.71
C VAL A 189 10.68 -11.46 -0.30
N MET A 190 9.50 -11.18 -0.85
CA MET A 190 9.29 -10.06 -1.76
C MET A 190 9.63 -8.71 -1.10
N THR A 191 9.21 -8.52 0.15
CA THR A 191 9.48 -7.29 0.93
C THR A 191 10.97 -7.15 1.28
N ILE A 192 11.64 -8.23 1.66
CA ILE A 192 13.09 -8.23 1.94
C ILE A 192 13.88 -7.95 0.67
N LYS A 193 13.51 -8.58 -0.45
CA LYS A 193 14.15 -8.34 -1.76
C LYS A 193 14.03 -6.86 -2.14
N PHE A 194 12.85 -6.27 -1.97
CA PHE A 194 12.61 -4.85 -2.22
C PHE A 194 13.45 -3.96 -1.29
N ASN A 195 13.48 -4.25 0.02
CA ASN A 195 14.28 -3.49 0.99
C ASN A 195 15.79 -3.61 0.74
N LYS A 196 16.26 -4.77 0.24
CA LYS A 196 17.67 -4.99 -0.12
C LYS A 196 18.06 -4.21 -1.38
N GLN A 197 17.14 -4.06 -2.33
CA GLN A 197 17.38 -3.31 -3.56
C GLN A 197 17.42 -1.80 -3.36
N ARG A 198 17.06 -1.28 -2.17
CA ARG A 198 16.99 0.16 -1.87
C ARG A 198 16.33 0.95 -3.00
N ASN A 199 15.25 0.39 -3.55
CA ASN A 199 14.58 1.00 -4.68
C ASN A 199 14.18 2.43 -4.31
N LEU A 200 14.58 3.38 -5.13
CA LEU A 200 14.17 4.76 -5.00
C LEU A 200 12.63 4.84 -5.15
N PRO A 201 11.97 5.83 -4.53
CA PRO A 201 10.55 6.05 -4.76
C PRO A 201 10.25 6.16 -6.26
N ASP A 202 9.18 5.55 -6.74
CA ASP A 202 8.92 5.37 -8.19
C ASP A 202 8.86 6.71 -8.93
N ALA A 203 8.41 7.78 -8.26
CA ALA A 203 8.42 9.15 -8.79
C ALA A 203 9.85 9.71 -9.05
N ALA A 204 10.80 9.36 -8.19
CA ALA A 204 12.21 9.73 -8.37
C ALA A 204 12.87 8.94 -9.49
N LEU A 205 12.45 7.68 -9.69
CA LEU A 205 12.98 6.83 -10.76
C LEU A 205 12.50 7.31 -12.14
N ASP A 206 11.24 7.73 -12.28
CA ASP A 206 10.72 8.30 -13.53
C ASP A 206 11.37 9.67 -13.84
N ASP A 207 11.64 10.51 -12.84
CA ASP A 207 12.40 11.76 -13.01
C ASP A 207 13.87 11.49 -13.40
N LEU A 208 14.49 10.47 -12.81
CA LEU A 208 15.86 10.08 -13.15
C LEU A 208 15.91 9.48 -14.55
N LEU A 209 15.06 8.52 -14.89
CA LEU A 209 14.98 7.96 -16.25
C LEU A 209 14.66 9.02 -17.30
N SER A 210 13.74 9.95 -17.03
CA SER A 210 13.46 11.06 -17.96
C SER A 210 14.60 12.08 -18.08
N THR A 211 15.46 12.21 -17.05
CA THR A 211 16.66 13.06 -17.09
C THR A 211 17.88 12.38 -17.71
N PHE A 212 17.97 11.04 -17.66
CA PHE A 212 19.06 10.26 -18.27
C PHE A 212 18.76 9.82 -19.72
N VAL A 213 17.48 9.71 -20.10
CA VAL A 213 17.04 9.39 -21.48
C VAL A 213 17.05 10.57 -22.49
N PRO A 214 17.23 11.87 -22.17
CA PRO A 214 17.27 12.90 -23.21
C PRO A 214 18.59 12.97 -23.97
N LEU A 215 19.62 12.16 -23.65
CA LEU A 215 20.94 12.24 -24.31
C LEU A 215 21.26 11.15 -25.34
N GLN A 216 20.44 10.12 -25.51
CA GLN A 216 20.67 9.10 -26.53
C GLN A 216 19.37 8.75 -27.26
N GLY A 217 19.07 9.51 -28.32
CA GLY A 217 18.03 9.07 -29.27
C GLY A 217 17.26 10.18 -29.94
N SER A 218 17.95 11.06 -30.67
CA SER A 218 17.39 11.64 -31.90
C SER A 218 17.20 10.51 -32.93
N THR A 219 16.22 9.65 -32.72
CA THR A 219 15.75 8.70 -33.74
C THR A 219 14.23 8.66 -33.70
N ASN A 220 13.66 9.23 -34.77
CA ASN A 220 12.27 9.15 -35.16
C ASN A 220 11.83 7.70 -35.39
N GLU A 221 11.70 6.91 -34.33
CA GLU A 221 10.99 5.63 -34.41
C GLU A 221 9.61 5.82 -33.80
N ILE A 222 8.63 6.00 -34.69
CA ILE A 222 7.22 5.78 -34.43
C ILE A 222 7.08 4.28 -34.14
N GLY A 223 7.45 3.89 -32.92
CA GLY A 223 7.36 2.53 -32.42
C GLY A 223 5.93 2.22 -32.03
N PHE A 224 5.40 1.15 -32.60
CA PHE A 224 4.11 0.54 -32.32
C PHE A 224 3.74 0.65 -30.83
N ARG A 225 2.76 1.52 -30.50
CA ARG A 225 2.24 1.66 -29.14
C ARG A 225 1.49 0.37 -28.81
N ASP A 226 2.19 -0.54 -28.15
CA ASP A 226 1.60 -1.77 -27.64
C ASP A 226 0.40 -1.40 -26.76
N GLN A 227 -0.72 -2.11 -26.92
CA GLN A 227 -1.96 -1.80 -26.19
C GLN A 227 -1.71 -1.82 -24.66
N THR A 228 -0.78 -2.67 -24.23
CA THR A 228 -0.29 -2.76 -22.86
C THR A 228 0.44 -1.49 -22.39
N TYR A 229 1.14 -0.76 -23.25
CA TYR A 229 1.77 0.51 -22.89
C TYR A 229 0.71 1.60 -22.67
N ALA A 230 -0.29 1.68 -23.55
CA ALA A 230 -1.40 2.63 -23.38
C ALA A 230 -2.21 2.32 -22.12
N GLU A 231 -2.48 1.05 -21.84
CA GLU A 231 -3.13 0.58 -20.60
C GLU A 231 -2.29 0.93 -19.37
N ASN A 232 -0.97 0.68 -19.39
CA ASN A 232 -0.08 1.06 -18.30
C ASN A 232 -0.04 2.57 -18.06
N VAL A 233 0.01 3.39 -19.12
CA VAL A 233 -0.02 4.85 -19.00
C VAL A 233 -1.36 5.33 -18.48
N LEU A 234 -2.47 4.78 -18.97
CA LEU A 234 -3.81 5.10 -18.50
C LEU A 234 -3.98 4.73 -17.01
N GLU A 235 -3.48 3.56 -16.61
CA GLU A 235 -3.51 3.10 -15.23
C GLU A 235 -2.64 4.00 -14.32
N LYS A 236 -1.44 4.38 -14.78
CA LYS A 236 -0.58 5.36 -14.07
C LYS A 236 -1.27 6.72 -13.93
N GLN A 237 -1.92 7.22 -14.97
CA GLN A 237 -2.66 8.49 -14.90
C GLN A 237 -3.87 8.41 -13.97
N ALA A 238 -4.61 7.30 -13.99
CA ALA A 238 -5.72 7.07 -13.08
C ALA A 238 -5.26 7.05 -11.61
N ASP A 239 -4.11 6.47 -11.33
CA ASP A 239 -3.52 6.45 -10.00
C ASP A 239 -3.02 7.83 -9.56
N LEU A 240 -2.42 8.61 -10.46
CA LEU A 240 -2.04 10.01 -10.17
C LEU A 240 -3.26 10.86 -9.85
N ILE A 241 -4.34 10.73 -10.63
CA ILE A 241 -5.60 11.45 -10.37
C ILE A 241 -6.16 11.07 -8.99
N ARG A 242 -6.16 9.78 -8.63
CA ARG A 242 -6.59 9.33 -7.30
C ARG A 242 -5.69 9.88 -6.19
N TYR A 243 -4.39 9.89 -6.40
CA TYR A 243 -3.43 10.46 -5.44
C TYR A 243 -3.64 11.96 -5.24
N LEU A 244 -3.79 12.72 -6.33
CA LEU A 244 -4.06 14.16 -6.27
C LEU A 244 -5.41 14.46 -5.62
N ARG A 245 -6.43 13.64 -5.90
CA ARG A 245 -7.74 13.74 -5.24
C ARG A 245 -7.63 13.51 -3.73
N ASP A 246 -6.97 12.43 -3.31
CA ASP A 246 -6.76 12.15 -1.89
C ASP A 246 -6.00 13.28 -1.18
N ARG A 247 -5.00 13.89 -1.85
CA ARG A 247 -4.28 15.06 -1.31
C ARG A 247 -5.17 16.30 -1.22
N ASN A 248 -5.99 16.56 -2.22
CA ASN A 248 -6.94 17.67 -2.20
C ASN A 248 -7.98 17.49 -1.09
N ASP A 249 -8.48 16.27 -0.88
CA ASP A 249 -9.42 15.97 0.20
C ASP A 249 -8.76 16.18 1.58
N GLN A 250 -7.51 15.73 1.74
CA GLN A 250 -6.73 15.99 2.97
C GLN A 250 -6.50 17.49 3.21
N LEU A 251 -6.17 18.23 2.15
CA LEU A 251 -5.98 19.67 2.23
C LEU A 251 -7.28 20.38 2.57
N ALA A 252 -8.40 19.99 1.97
CA ALA A 252 -9.73 20.51 2.28
C ALA A 252 -10.10 20.27 3.75
N HIS A 253 -9.83 19.07 4.28
CA HIS A 253 -10.03 18.77 5.69
C HIS A 253 -9.14 19.61 6.62
N PHE A 254 -7.90 19.88 6.21
CA PHE A 254 -7.00 20.77 6.97
C PHE A 254 -7.51 22.21 6.96
N VAL A 255 -7.85 22.75 5.78
CA VAL A 255 -8.40 24.10 5.63
C VAL A 255 -9.69 24.27 6.45
N HIS A 256 -10.58 23.28 6.44
CA HIS A 256 -11.80 23.32 7.25
C HIS A 256 -11.49 23.35 8.75
N ARG A 257 -10.55 22.52 9.23
CA ARG A 257 -10.11 22.53 10.63
C ARG A 257 -9.52 23.86 11.05
N VAL A 258 -8.64 24.44 10.22
CA VAL A 258 -8.04 25.76 10.48
C VAL A 258 -9.11 26.85 10.52
N LYS A 259 -10.07 26.84 9.57
CA LYS A 259 -11.18 27.80 9.56
C LYS A 259 -12.05 27.69 10.80
N GLN A 260 -12.31 26.48 11.31
CA GLN A 260 -13.05 26.29 12.56
C GLN A 260 -12.28 26.86 13.77
N GLN A 261 -10.97 26.66 13.83
CA GLN A 261 -10.13 27.22 14.91
C GLN A 261 -10.15 28.75 14.91
N VAL A 262 -9.95 29.38 13.75
CA VAL A 262 -10.01 30.85 13.61
C VAL A 262 -11.38 31.39 14.02
N ASN A 263 -12.47 30.73 13.64
CA ASN A 263 -13.82 31.17 13.99
C ASN A 263 -14.08 31.07 15.50
N ILE A 264 -13.54 30.05 16.18
CA ILE A 264 -13.61 29.92 17.64
C ILE A 264 -12.78 31.01 18.34
N GLU A 265 -11.57 31.29 17.85
CA GLU A 265 -10.74 32.36 18.40
C GLU A 265 -11.41 33.73 18.24
N GLN A 266 -11.98 34.04 17.07
CA GLN A 266 -12.72 35.29 16.84
C GLN A 266 -13.92 35.46 17.78
N ILE A 267 -14.67 34.38 18.04
CA ILE A 267 -15.78 34.39 19.01
C ILE A 267 -15.25 34.65 20.43
N SER A 268 -14.10 34.06 20.80
CA SER A 268 -13.51 34.28 22.13
C SER A 268 -12.98 35.71 22.33
N THR A 269 -12.41 36.36 21.31
CA THR A 269 -11.97 37.76 21.38
C THR A 269 -13.11 38.78 21.37
N ASN A 270 -14.30 38.42 20.87
CA ASN A 270 -15.47 39.31 20.88
C ASN A 270 -16.31 39.21 22.18
N LEU A 271 -15.95 38.30 23.09
CA LEU A 271 -16.61 38.07 24.37
C LEU A 271 -15.83 38.64 25.58
N ILE A 272 -14.69 39.29 25.34
CA ILE A 272 -13.87 40.03 26.32
C ILE A 272 -14.00 41.52 26.00
#